data_AF-V9GCW9-F1
#
_entry.id   AF-V9GCW9-F1
#
_cell.length_a   1.000
_cell.length_b   1.000
_cell.length_c   1.000
_cell.angle_alpha   90.00
_cell.angle_beta   90.00
_cell.angle_gamma   90.00
#
_symmetry.space_group_name_H-M   'P 1'
#
loop_
_entity.id
_entity.type
_entity.pdbx_description
1 polymer ?
#
loop_
_entity_poly.entity_id
_entity_poly.type
_entity_poly.pdbx_seq_one_letter_code
_entity_poly.pdbx_strand_id
1 'polypeptide(L)'
;MKLAFRLSGEKRINRSWQVDLLLFLLLGLFGAFMAIPLVYIINNAFKPLDELFLFPPRIFVRNPTLNNFPDLFHLMAKSWVPFSRYIFNTVFITLAGTVGHVILASAAAIRWRNTSSAARRCCLASSSCL
;
A
#
# COMPACT_ATOMS: atom_id res chain seq x y z
N MET A 1 2.80 51.09 9.02
CA MET A 1 2.73 49.61 8.89
C MET A 1 3.92 49.14 8.05
N LYS A 2 4.91 48.45 8.64
CA LYS A 2 6.03 47.84 7.91
C LYS A 2 5.86 46.32 8.00
N LEU A 3 5.28 45.72 6.96
CA LEU A 3 5.26 44.26 6.81
C LEU A 3 6.63 43.83 6.27
N ALA A 4 7.55 43.51 7.17
CA ALA A 4 8.83 42.91 6.80
C ALA A 4 8.61 41.41 6.58
N PHE A 5 8.32 41.02 5.34
CA PHE A 5 8.28 39.63 4.92
C PHE A 5 9.72 39.09 4.90
N ARG A 6 10.17 38.52 6.03
CA ARG A 6 11.45 37.81 6.11
C ARG A 6 11.31 36.47 5.41
N LEU A 7 11.57 36.47 4.10
CA LEU A 7 11.93 35.25 3.37
C LEU A 7 13.28 34.78 3.91
N SER A 8 13.24 33.92 4.93
CA SER A 8 14.41 33.15 5.34
C SER A 8 14.71 32.19 4.21
N GLY A 9 15.74 32.50 3.40
CA GLY A 9 16.25 31.59 2.39
C GLY A 9 16.71 30.32 3.08
N GLU A 10 16.09 29.19 2.73
CA GLU A 10 16.50 27.87 3.21
C GLU A 10 17.99 27.68 2.95
N LYS A 11 18.75 27.44 4.02
CA LYS A 11 20.13 26.98 3.91
C LYS A 11 20.10 25.65 3.17
N ARG A 12 20.59 25.65 1.93
CA ARG A 12 20.83 24.42 1.14
C ARG A 12 21.80 23.56 1.94
N ILE A 13 21.27 22.56 2.64
CA ILE A 13 22.07 21.53 3.30
C ILE A 13 22.95 20.92 2.21
N ASN A 14 24.26 20.96 2.44
CA ASN A 14 25.27 20.47 1.51
C ASN A 14 25.03 18.97 1.29
N ARG A 15 24.35 18.63 0.20
CA ARG A 15 23.97 17.26 -0.14
C ARG A 15 25.25 16.54 -0.56
N SER A 16 25.84 15.79 0.37
CA SER A 16 27.03 14.99 0.10
C SER A 16 26.64 13.86 -0.85
N TRP A 17 27.27 13.84 -2.03
CA TRP A 17 27.06 12.83 -3.07
C TRP A 17 27.19 11.39 -2.53
N GLN A 18 28.07 11.18 -1.55
CA GLN A 18 28.27 9.90 -0.88
C GLN A 18 27.03 9.45 -0.10
N VAL A 19 26.36 10.37 0.59
CA VAL A 19 25.15 10.06 1.37
C VAL A 19 23.97 9.75 0.45
N ASP A 20 23.83 10.49 -0.66
CA ASP A 20 22.79 10.20 -1.66
C ASP A 20 23.01 8.82 -2.28
N LEU A 21 24.25 8.49 -2.68
CA LEU A 21 24.58 7.18 -3.26
C LEU A 21 24.31 6.04 -2.27
N LEU A 22 24.71 6.21 -1.00
CA LEU A 22 24.45 5.24 0.06
C LEU A 22 22.94 5.05 0.28
N LEU A 23 22.17 6.14 0.30
CA LEU A 23 20.71 6.10 0.46
C LEU A 23 20.04 5.39 -0.72
N PHE A 24 20.48 5.66 -1.96
CA PHE A 24 19.97 4.98 -3.14
C PHE A 24 20.28 3.49 -3.12
N LEU A 25 21.50 3.09 -2.72
CA LEU A 25 21.88 1.68 -2.63
C LEU A 25 21.07 0.97 -1.53
N LEU A 26 20.93 1.59 -0.36
CA LEU A 26 20.13 1.05 0.74
C LEU A 26 18.66 0.88 0.32
N LEU A 27 18.06 1.91 -0.27
CA LEU A 27 16.67 1.88 -0.71
C LEU A 27 16.46 0.84 -1.83
N GLY A 28 17.41 0.73 -2.75
CA GLY A 28 17.42 -0.29 -3.79
C GLY A 28 17.51 -1.71 -3.24
N LEU A 29 18.35 -1.94 -2.22
CA LEU A 29 18.49 -3.24 -1.57
C LEU A 29 17.19 -3.66 -0.86
N PHE A 30 16.59 -2.78 -0.07
CA PHE A 30 15.31 -3.07 0.59
C PHE A 30 14.16 -3.22 -0.42
N GLY A 31 14.14 -2.42 -1.48
CA GLY A 31 13.18 -2.56 -2.57
C GLY A 31 13.30 -3.90 -3.29
N ALA A 32 14.52 -4.34 -3.59
CA ALA A 32 14.78 -5.64 -4.19
C ALA A 32 14.37 -6.79 -3.27
N PHE A 33 14.64 -6.68 -1.96
CA PHE A 33 14.22 -7.68 -0.97
C PHE A 33 12.69 -7.82 -0.91
N MET A 34 11.95 -6.71 -0.96
CA MET A 34 10.48 -6.73 -1.02
C MET A 34 9.92 -7.24 -2.35
N ALA A 35 10.69 -7.17 -3.44
CA ALA A 35 10.28 -7.72 -4.73
C ALA A 35 10.38 -9.25 -4.80
N ILE A 36 11.25 -9.89 -4.00
CA ILE A 36 11.41 -11.36 -3.93
C ILE A 36 10.07 -12.09 -3.72
N PRO A 37 9.24 -11.76 -2.70
CA PRO A 37 7.96 -12.44 -2.50
C PRO A 37 6.98 -12.24 -3.65
N LEU A 38 7.00 -11.08 -4.34
CA LEU A 38 6.16 -10.84 -5.52
C LEU A 38 6.54 -11.77 -6.67
N VAL A 39 7.84 -11.89 -6.96
CA VAL A 39 8.34 -12.80 -8.00
C VAL A 39 8.03 -14.27 -7.65
N TYR A 40 8.12 -14.63 -6.37
CA TYR A 40 7.77 -15.97 -5.91
C TYR A 40 6.29 -16.32 -6.13
N ILE A 41 5.37 -15.39 -5.86
CA ILE A 41 3.93 -15.59 -6.12
C ILE A 41 3.66 -15.78 -7.62
N ILE A 42 4.28 -14.95 -8.46
CA ILE A 42 4.14 -15.05 -9.92
C ILE A 42 4.66 -16.41 -10.40
N ASN A 43 5.83 -16.84 -9.92
CA ASN A 43 6.39 -18.12 -10.29
C ASN A 43 5.51 -19.29 -9.81
N ASN A 44 4.91 -19.21 -8.63
CA ASN A 44 3.97 -20.23 -8.14
C ASN A 44 2.69 -20.33 -8.95
N ALA A 45 2.22 -19.25 -9.59
CA ALA A 45 1.03 -19.29 -10.44
C ALA A 45 1.19 -20.23 -11.65
N PHE A 46 2.42 -20.38 -12.15
CA PHE A 46 2.75 -21.28 -13.27
C PHE A 46 3.11 -22.70 -12.84
N LYS A 47 3.17 -22.99 -11.54
CA LYS A 47 3.53 -24.31 -11.01
C LYS A 47 2.32 -25.24 -11.07
N PRO A 48 2.40 -26.44 -11.69
CA PRO A 48 1.30 -27.40 -11.67
C PRO A 48 1.06 -27.93 -10.25
N LEU A 49 -0.17 -28.36 -9.96
CA LEU A 49 -0.60 -28.87 -8.66
C LEU A 49 0.33 -29.98 -8.13
N ASP A 50 0.81 -30.86 -9.01
CA ASP A 50 1.71 -31.97 -8.65
C ASP A 50 3.08 -31.50 -8.15
N GLU A 51 3.58 -30.34 -8.61
CA GLU A 51 4.85 -29.75 -8.16
C GLU A 51 4.73 -29.00 -6.82
N LEU A 52 3.52 -28.67 -6.36
CA LEU A 52 3.28 -28.02 -5.06
C LEU A 52 3.33 -29.01 -3.89
N PHE A 53 2.97 -30.28 -4.11
CA PHE A 53 2.97 -31.32 -3.07
C PHE A 53 4.27 -32.13 -3.00
N LEU A 54 5.27 -31.81 -3.83
CA LEU A 54 6.58 -32.46 -3.82
C LEU A 54 7.50 -31.87 -2.73
N PHE A 55 7.97 -32.72 -1.81
CA PHE A 55 9.02 -32.41 -0.85
C PHE A 55 10.38 -32.82 -1.44
N PRO A 56 11.40 -31.95 -1.58
CA PRO A 56 11.53 -30.58 -1.07
C PRO A 56 10.94 -29.48 -2.00
N PRO A 57 10.32 -28.42 -1.44
CA PRO A 57 9.70 -27.36 -2.22
C PRO A 57 10.77 -26.58 -3.03
N ARG A 58 10.60 -26.59 -4.36
CA ARG A 58 11.51 -25.90 -5.28
C ARG A 58 11.08 -24.46 -5.50
N ILE A 59 12.04 -23.53 -5.42
CA ILE A 59 11.82 -22.08 -5.57
C ILE A 59 11.51 -21.69 -7.02
N PHE A 60 12.04 -22.42 -8.01
CA PHE A 60 11.84 -22.17 -9.45
C PHE A 60 10.99 -23.27 -10.10
N VAL A 61 10.08 -22.90 -11.02
CA VAL A 61 9.21 -23.84 -11.76
C VAL A 61 10.01 -24.61 -12.80
N ARG A 62 9.72 -25.91 -12.97
CA ARG A 62 10.32 -26.77 -14.00
C ARG A 62 9.41 -26.95 -15.21
N ASN A 63 8.12 -27.15 -14.97
CA ASN A 63 7.12 -27.28 -16.03
C ASN A 63 6.14 -26.10 -15.97
N PRO A 64 6.43 -24.97 -16.65
CA PRO A 64 5.51 -23.84 -16.67
C PRO A 64 4.22 -24.25 -17.38
N THR A 65 3.08 -24.18 -16.67
CA THR A 65 1.77 -24.49 -17.22
C THR A 65 0.80 -23.32 -17.03
N LEU A 66 -0.08 -23.09 -18.00
CA LEU A 66 -1.15 -22.10 -17.92
C LEU A 66 -2.51 -22.71 -17.57
N ASN A 67 -2.56 -24.03 -17.39
CA ASN A 67 -3.79 -24.79 -17.15
C ASN A 67 -4.44 -24.44 -15.79
N ASN A 68 -3.65 -23.97 -14.81
CA ASN A 68 -4.16 -23.52 -13.51
C ASN A 68 -5.18 -22.37 -13.62
N PHE A 69 -5.03 -21.46 -14.60
CA PHE A 69 -5.93 -20.31 -14.73
C PHE A 69 -7.36 -20.72 -15.15
N PRO A 70 -7.59 -21.42 -16.28
CA PRO A 70 -8.93 -21.86 -16.66
C PRO A 70 -9.52 -22.87 -15.67
N ASP A 71 -8.71 -23.75 -15.08
CA ASP A 71 -9.17 -24.70 -14.07
C ASP A 71 -9.70 -23.98 -12.82
N LEU A 72 -9.01 -22.92 -12.37
CA LEU A 72 -9.49 -22.07 -11.27
C LEU A 72 -10.84 -21.41 -11.62
N PHE A 73 -11.00 -20.87 -12.83
CA PHE A 73 -12.28 -20.27 -13.26
C PHE A 73 -13.42 -21.29 -13.32
N HIS A 74 -13.16 -22.51 -13.79
CA HIS A 74 -14.15 -23.59 -13.79
C HIS A 74 -14.51 -24.08 -12.38
N LEU A 75 -13.54 -24.18 -11.48
CA LEU A 75 -13.75 -24.52 -10.06
C LEU A 75 -14.54 -23.43 -9.33
N MET A 76 -14.20 -22.17 -9.55
CA MET A 76 -14.91 -21.02 -8.98
C MET A 76 -16.35 -20.91 -9.51
N ALA A 77 -16.62 -21.31 -10.75
CA ALA A 77 -17.98 -21.35 -11.31
C ALA A 77 -18.86 -22.47 -10.72
N LYS A 78 -18.26 -23.58 -10.27
CA LYS A 78 -18.97 -24.69 -9.61
C LYS A 78 -19.16 -24.50 -8.10
N SER A 79 -18.56 -23.46 -7.52
CA SER A 79 -18.63 -23.18 -6.08
C SER A 79 -19.98 -22.57 -5.69
N TRP A 80 -20.50 -22.97 -4.52
CA TRP A 80 -21.85 -22.63 -4.03
C TRP A 80 -22.16 -21.13 -3.93
N VAL A 81 -21.13 -20.29 -3.85
CA VAL A 81 -21.29 -18.83 -3.83
C VAL A 81 -20.56 -18.23 -5.02
N PRO A 82 -21.23 -17.43 -5.88
CA PRO A 82 -20.62 -16.86 -7.07
C PRO A 82 -19.49 -15.89 -6.69
N PHE A 83 -18.25 -16.25 -7.02
CA PHE A 83 -17.03 -15.47 -6.80
C PHE A 83 -17.14 -14.01 -7.28
N SER A 84 -17.84 -13.79 -8.40
CA SER A 84 -18.11 -12.45 -8.94
C SER A 84 -18.81 -11.53 -7.93
N ARG A 85 -19.72 -12.05 -7.09
CA ARG A 85 -20.39 -11.24 -6.06
C ARG A 85 -19.42 -10.81 -4.95
N TYR A 86 -18.45 -11.64 -4.57
CA TYR A 86 -17.46 -11.26 -3.55
C TYR A 86 -16.52 -10.17 -4.06
N ILE A 87 -16.00 -10.30 -5.29
CA ILE A 87 -15.19 -9.24 -5.90
C ILE A 87 -15.99 -7.94 -5.95
N PHE A 88 -17.23 -8.00 -6.44
CA PHE A 88 -18.08 -6.82 -6.53
C PHE A 88 -18.32 -6.17 -5.17
N ASN A 89 -18.63 -6.96 -4.14
CA ASN A 89 -18.84 -6.45 -2.78
C ASN A 89 -17.58 -5.80 -2.20
N THR A 90 -16.42 -6.43 -2.34
CA THR A 90 -15.15 -5.87 -1.83
C THR A 90 -14.78 -4.58 -2.56
N VAL A 91 -14.93 -4.54 -3.88
CA VAL A 91 -14.69 -3.33 -4.66
C VAL A 91 -15.67 -2.22 -4.25
N PHE A 92 -16.95 -2.56 -4.08
CA PHE A 92 -17.96 -1.60 -3.65
C PHE A 92 -17.67 -1.03 -2.25
N ILE A 93 -17.38 -1.91 -1.27
CA ILE A 93 -17.12 -1.49 0.12
C ILE A 93 -15.83 -0.67 0.21
N THR A 94 -14.76 -1.06 -0.49
CA THR A 94 -13.51 -0.31 -0.46
C THR A 94 -13.65 1.05 -1.12
N LEU A 95 -14.29 1.15 -2.30
CA LEU A 95 -14.54 2.42 -2.96
C LEU A 95 -15.46 3.33 -2.14
N ALA A 96 -16.59 2.81 -1.67
CA ALA A 96 -17.51 3.58 -0.83
C ALA A 96 -16.83 4.05 0.47
N GLY A 97 -16.03 3.17 1.09
CA GLY A 97 -15.26 3.49 2.29
C GLY A 97 -14.20 4.57 2.06
N THR A 98 -13.39 4.46 1.00
CA THR A 98 -12.36 5.45 0.67
C THR A 98 -12.99 6.80 0.31
N VAL A 99 -14.02 6.82 -0.54
CA VAL A 99 -14.70 8.07 -0.93
C VAL A 99 -15.35 8.73 0.28
N GLY A 100 -16.08 7.96 1.10
CA GLY A 100 -16.66 8.44 2.34
C GLY A 100 -15.61 9.01 3.29
N HIS A 101 -14.49 8.31 3.46
CA HIS A 101 -13.39 8.75 4.32
C HIS A 101 -12.77 10.06 3.82
N VAL A 102 -12.49 10.19 2.52
CA VAL A 102 -11.90 11.41 1.94
C VAL A 102 -12.80 12.63 2.13
N ILE A 103 -14.12 12.46 1.93
CA ILE A 103 -15.10 13.56 2.11
C ILE A 103 -15.15 13.98 3.59
N LEU A 104 -15.31 13.01 4.50
CA LEU A 104 -15.40 13.28 5.94
C LEU A 104 -14.11 13.87 6.50
N ALA A 105 -12.95 13.32 6.14
CA ALA A 105 -11.65 13.83 6.56
C ALA A 105 -11.42 15.26 6.05
N SER A 106 -11.78 15.54 4.79
CA SER A 106 -11.65 16.89 4.21
C SER A 106 -12.58 17.89 4.91
N ALA A 107 -13.84 17.53 5.15
CA ALA A 107 -14.80 18.38 5.85
C ALA A 107 -14.36 18.67 7.30
N ALA A 108 -13.89 17.64 8.02
CA ALA A 108 -13.34 17.78 9.37
C ALA A 108 -12.10 18.70 9.38
N ALA A 109 -11.20 18.58 8.40
CA ALA A 109 -10.00 19.41 8.30
C ALA A 109 -10.32 20.90 8.07
N ILE A 110 -11.34 21.21 7.25
CA ILE A 110 -11.76 22.60 7.00
C ILE A 110 -12.31 23.23 8.29
N ARG A 111 -13.14 22.50 9.04
CA ARG A 111 -13.63 22.97 10.35
C ARG A 111 -12.53 23.04 11.41
N TRP A 112 -11.54 22.15 11.37
CA TRP A 112 -10.38 22.24 12.24
C TRP A 112 -9.56 23.52 12.02
N ARG A 113 -9.42 23.93 10.75
CA ARG A 113 -8.68 25.14 10.38
C ARG A 113 -9.31 26.43 10.95
N ASN A 114 -10.63 26.49 11.11
CA ASN A 114 -11.32 27.70 11.62
C ASN A 114 -11.66 27.66 13.13
N THR A 115 -11.35 26.59 13.86
CA THR A 115 -11.55 26.49 15.31
C THR A 115 -10.63 27.47 16.09
N SER A 116 -11.10 28.01 17.21
CA SER A 116 -10.31 28.91 18.07
C SER A 116 -9.04 28.24 18.62
N SER A 117 -7.98 29.01 18.87
CA SER A 117 -6.69 28.48 19.35
C SER A 117 -6.80 27.79 20.71
N ALA A 118 -7.74 28.20 21.56
CA ALA A 118 -8.05 27.53 22.83
C ALA A 118 -8.67 26.14 22.62
N ALA A 119 -9.66 26.01 21.74
CA ALA A 119 -10.31 24.74 21.44
C ALA A 119 -9.38 23.76 20.70
N ARG A 120 -8.51 24.25 19.80
CA ARG A 120 -7.47 23.42 19.17
C ARG A 120 -6.50 22.82 20.19
N ARG A 121 -6.07 23.60 21.18
CA ARG A 121 -5.16 23.13 22.24
C ARG A 121 -5.81 22.11 23.18
N CYS A 122 -7.09 22.28 23.52
CA CYS A 122 -7.82 21.28 24.32
C CYS A 122 -7.98 19.95 23.58
N CYS A 123 -8.35 19.95 22.29
CA CYS A 123 -8.45 18.72 21.51
C CYS A 123 -7.10 18.01 21.35
N LEU A 124 -6.02 18.75 21.06
CA LEU A 124 -4.67 18.16 20.96
C LEU A 124 -4.18 17.60 22.30
N ALA A 125 -4.42 18.31 23.40
CA ALA A 125 -4.08 17.84 24.74
C ALA A 125 -4.90 16.59 25.13
N SER A 126 -6.17 16.49 24.73
CA SER A 126 -7.01 15.31 24.98
C SER A 126 -6.59 14.11 24.12
N SER A 127 -6.17 14.31 22.88
CA SER A 127 -5.67 13.22 22.02
C SER A 127 -4.29 12.69 22.42
N SER A 128 -3.53 13.45 23.22
CA SER A 128 -2.25 13.01 23.81
C SER A 128 -2.42 12.34 25.19
N CYS A 129 -3.65 12.25 25.69
CA CYS A 129 -3.98 11.70 27.01
C CYS A 129 -4.79 10.39 26.94
N LEU A 130 -4.91 9.80 25.76
CA LEU A 130 -5.54 8.50 25.49
C LEU A 130 -4.49 7.53 24.96
#